data_AF-A0A956SF51-F1
#
_entry.id   AF-A0A956SF51-F1
#
_cell.length_a   1.000
_cell.length_b   1.000
_cell.length_c   1.000
_cell.angle_alpha   90.00
_cell.angle_beta   90.00
_cell.angle_gamma   90.00
#
_symmetry.space_group_name_H-M   'P 1'
#
loop_
_entity.id
_entity.type
_entity.pdbx_description
1 polymer ?
#
loop_
_entity_poly.entity_id
_entity_poly.type
_entity_poly.pdbx_seq_one_letter_code
_entity_poly.pdbx_strand_id
1 'polypeptide(L)'
;MASAALLAAVLPAQANATLFDAEWGITDGADFTSFIEAVDTDAQGNVYIAGTFTGKVTVGIGGPTYETADFLRSDVFIAKLSPTGQHIWSYQAAGDLNDSAREIDVLPNGDVVIVGSTQGPNFGFAGGSNATNGATDAFGARFDTNGSVRWQSVWGLSDLEEATGVAFDPTNGHTIVVGNFWGTTNFGHGQRTSAGDSDWFLLDITPTGSLDADIVFGGAGAEREARVAVDLTGAVAFLGTSSGPVDIGNGTLPGAGSYDIVLGRFSQVGAPALWSQRFGSSGSDTGRGVCVAENGAIFIAGSYSGTVDFGSGSLSSNGSLDGFVAAFKEEGVPLWSHSMGGPGEDRTSHIDVEGSLLAITGFFNGTVWFGPTRATTYDQLMDAYVATLDTDGNWQGLIQGRGPGWDLGVQVSLHGTPIAVGSFGEWVDFGSLELSTSALQFSGFVVGLTDQVSSAPDVIGESALDLIDVASAQPNPTRAETSVSFRLPTADGGGSSDAAVQVTVHDVTGRTLRVLSPETTGDSGVARWDGRDRTGLAVPSGVYFLRVSTPEDARSVPVTIQR
;
A
#
# COMPACT_ATOMS: atom_id res chain seq x y z
N MET A 1 15.67 -61.27 6.15
CA MET A 1 16.08 -60.24 7.13
C MET A 1 16.12 -58.90 6.41
N ALA A 2 15.58 -57.88 7.06
CA ALA A 2 15.58 -56.45 6.71
C ALA A 2 14.81 -56.01 5.45
N SER A 3 13.59 -55.53 5.73
CA SER A 3 12.74 -54.66 4.92
C SER A 3 13.39 -53.28 4.76
N ALA A 4 13.32 -52.70 3.56
CA ALA A 4 13.65 -51.31 3.31
C ALA A 4 12.38 -50.47 3.44
N ALA A 5 12.32 -49.65 4.49
CA ALA A 5 11.28 -48.66 4.70
C ALA A 5 11.87 -47.25 4.52
N LEU A 6 11.31 -46.55 3.54
CA LEU A 6 11.00 -45.12 3.43
C LEU A 6 11.69 -44.13 4.39
N LEU A 7 12.29 -43.08 3.83
CA LEU A 7 12.14 -41.72 4.35
C LEU A 7 11.95 -40.77 3.16
N ALA A 8 10.70 -40.64 2.72
CA ALA A 8 10.28 -39.51 1.90
C ALA A 8 10.28 -38.28 2.82
N ALA A 9 11.04 -37.25 2.45
CA ALA A 9 10.97 -35.97 3.12
C ALA A 9 9.56 -35.41 2.92
N VAL A 10 8.80 -35.31 4.02
CA VAL A 10 7.55 -34.56 4.06
C VAL A 10 7.94 -33.09 3.99
N LEU A 11 7.73 -32.47 2.82
CA LEU A 11 7.67 -31.01 2.73
C LEU A 11 6.49 -30.56 3.61
N PRO A 12 6.66 -29.59 4.52
CA PRO A 12 5.50 -29.02 5.18
C PRO A 12 4.61 -28.37 4.12
N ALA A 13 3.33 -28.73 4.12
CA ALA A 13 2.32 -28.04 3.34
C ALA A 13 2.27 -26.59 3.82
N GLN A 14 2.67 -25.63 2.97
CA GLN A 14 2.34 -24.23 3.20
C GLN A 14 0.84 -24.09 3.00
N ALA A 15 0.13 -23.86 4.09
CA ALA A 15 -1.27 -23.50 4.05
C ALA A 15 -1.42 -22.17 3.30
N ASN A 16 -2.32 -22.12 2.32
CA ASN A 16 -2.81 -20.86 1.76
C ASN A 16 -3.53 -20.11 2.90
N ALA A 17 -2.85 -19.17 3.54
CA ALA A 17 -3.43 -18.36 4.60
C ALA A 17 -3.33 -16.89 4.17
N THR A 18 -4.46 -16.29 3.83
CA THR A 18 -4.62 -14.84 4.00
C THR A 18 -4.55 -14.58 5.50
N LEU A 19 -3.41 -14.05 5.98
CA LEU A 19 -3.27 -13.72 7.41
C LEU A 19 -4.17 -12.55 7.82
N PHE A 20 -4.66 -11.77 6.85
CA PHE A 20 -5.44 -10.56 7.08
C PHE A 20 -6.70 -10.50 6.22
N ASP A 21 -7.75 -9.79 6.68
CA ASP A 21 -8.86 -9.27 5.85
C ASP A 21 -8.92 -7.73 5.95
N ALA A 22 -9.56 -7.08 4.97
CA ALA A 22 -9.91 -5.67 5.08
C ALA A 22 -11.10 -5.48 6.03
N GLU A 23 -10.91 -4.68 7.10
CA GLU A 23 -11.91 -4.47 8.14
C GLU A 23 -12.73 -3.19 7.92
N TRP A 24 -12.06 -2.12 7.50
CA TRP A 24 -12.67 -0.82 7.25
C TRP A 24 -11.88 -0.04 6.21
N GLY A 25 -12.56 0.90 5.56
CA GLY A 25 -11.90 1.85 4.69
C GLY A 25 -12.70 3.13 4.53
N ILE A 26 -12.00 4.20 4.17
CA ILE A 26 -12.61 5.49 3.87
C ILE A 26 -12.13 5.95 2.50
N THR A 27 -13.02 6.67 1.83
CA THR A 27 -12.65 7.52 0.69
C THR A 27 -12.59 8.95 1.20
N ASP A 28 -11.76 9.76 0.56
CA ASP A 28 -11.60 11.17 0.90
C ASP A 28 -12.72 12.07 0.34
N GLY A 29 -13.81 11.47 -0.16
CA GLY A 29 -15.00 12.19 -0.62
C GLY A 29 -14.69 13.28 -1.66
N ALA A 30 -13.67 13.06 -2.49
CA ALA A 30 -13.22 14.06 -3.44
C ALA A 30 -14.20 14.25 -4.62
N ASP A 31 -14.38 15.50 -5.04
CA ASP A 31 -15.22 15.83 -6.20
C ASP A 31 -14.42 15.82 -7.52
N PHE A 32 -13.08 15.86 -7.46
CA PHE A 32 -12.21 15.86 -8.65
C PHE A 32 -11.08 14.84 -8.56
N THR A 33 -9.88 15.26 -8.19
CA THR A 33 -8.71 14.38 -8.05
C THR A 33 -8.13 14.56 -6.67
N SER A 34 -7.99 13.46 -5.94
CA SER A 34 -7.30 13.43 -4.66
C SER A 34 -6.48 12.15 -4.53
N PHE A 35 -5.29 12.29 -3.96
CA PHE A 35 -4.35 11.21 -3.68
C PHE A 35 -4.04 11.22 -2.19
N ILE A 36 -4.22 10.08 -1.51
CA ILE A 36 -3.63 9.87 -0.19
C ILE A 36 -2.24 9.29 -0.45
N GLU A 37 -1.23 10.12 -0.20
CA GLU A 37 0.16 9.84 -0.53
C GLU A 37 0.88 9.17 0.64
N ALA A 38 0.42 9.44 1.87
CA ALA A 38 1.12 8.98 3.05
C ALA A 38 0.19 8.54 4.20
N VAL A 39 0.64 7.54 4.96
CA VAL A 39 -0.05 7.01 6.15
C VAL A 39 0.96 6.60 7.21
N ASP A 40 0.63 6.90 8.46
CA ASP A 40 1.32 6.36 9.61
C ASP A 40 0.40 6.27 10.84
N THR A 41 0.79 5.55 11.88
CA THR A 41 -0.06 5.26 13.04
C THR A 41 0.62 5.56 14.36
N ASP A 42 -0.15 6.02 15.35
CA ASP A 42 0.37 6.17 16.72
C ASP A 42 0.20 4.88 17.54
N ALA A 43 0.81 4.89 18.73
CA ALA A 43 0.75 3.77 19.65
C ALA A 43 -0.66 3.42 20.16
N GLN A 44 -1.66 4.27 19.90
CA GLN A 44 -3.07 4.04 20.23
C GLN A 44 -3.89 3.54 19.03
N GLY A 45 -3.24 3.33 17.88
CA GLY A 45 -3.86 2.92 16.62
C GLY A 45 -4.58 4.06 15.90
N ASN A 46 -4.39 5.32 16.29
CA ASN A 46 -4.92 6.43 15.51
C ASN A 46 -4.17 6.50 14.19
N VAL A 47 -4.89 6.78 13.11
CA VAL A 47 -4.35 6.81 11.75
C VAL A 47 -4.09 8.25 11.35
N TYR A 48 -2.88 8.54 10.93
CA TYR A 48 -2.50 9.80 10.34
C TYR A 48 -2.42 9.61 8.83
N ILE A 49 -2.98 10.54 8.08
CA ILE A 49 -2.92 10.53 6.63
C ILE A 49 -2.54 11.90 6.11
N ALA A 50 -1.79 11.92 5.01
CA ALA A 50 -1.56 13.12 4.23
C ALA A 50 -1.74 12.85 2.74
N GLY A 51 -2.10 13.91 2.03
CA GLY A 51 -2.41 13.79 0.62
C GLY A 51 -2.49 15.13 -0.08
N THR A 52 -2.74 15.03 -1.36
CA THR A 52 -2.83 16.16 -2.28
C THR A 52 -4.14 16.09 -3.04
N PHE A 53 -4.84 17.21 -3.16
CA PHE A 53 -6.16 17.24 -3.76
C PHE A 53 -6.37 18.49 -4.61
N THR A 54 -7.30 18.39 -5.55
CA THR A 54 -7.83 19.47 -6.37
C THR A 54 -9.35 19.51 -6.21
N GLY A 55 -9.94 20.70 -6.23
CA GLY A 55 -11.37 20.84 -5.99
C GLY A 55 -11.70 20.65 -4.52
N LYS A 56 -12.46 19.60 -4.17
CA LYS A 56 -12.90 19.36 -2.78
C LYS A 56 -12.40 18.02 -2.26
N VAL A 57 -12.18 17.96 -0.96
CA VAL A 57 -11.85 16.74 -0.21
C VAL A 57 -12.54 16.78 1.16
N THR A 58 -13.14 15.68 1.58
CA THR A 58 -13.71 15.48 2.92
C THR A 58 -12.87 14.47 3.68
N VAL A 59 -12.20 14.91 4.74
CA VAL A 59 -11.18 14.09 5.39
C VAL A 59 -11.72 13.36 6.60
N GLY A 60 -11.82 12.04 6.51
CA GLY A 60 -12.31 11.17 7.59
C GLY A 60 -13.82 11.18 7.75
N ILE A 61 -14.35 10.17 8.47
CA ILE A 61 -15.79 10.06 8.71
C ILE A 61 -16.21 11.18 9.66
N GLY A 62 -17.18 12.00 9.21
CA GLY A 62 -17.70 13.14 9.98
C GLY A 62 -16.76 14.36 10.03
N GLY A 63 -15.67 14.34 9.25
CA GLY A 63 -14.70 15.44 9.20
C GLY A 63 -15.14 16.62 8.33
N PRO A 64 -14.32 17.68 8.28
CA PRO A 64 -14.58 18.86 7.46
C PRO A 64 -14.32 18.57 5.98
N THR A 65 -14.96 19.39 5.13
CA THR A 65 -14.64 19.47 3.70
C THR A 65 -13.74 20.68 3.46
N TYR A 66 -12.62 20.45 2.78
CA TYR A 66 -11.72 21.47 2.27
C TYR A 66 -11.96 21.70 0.77
N GLU A 67 -11.62 22.90 0.31
CA GLU A 67 -11.77 23.30 -1.09
C GLU A 67 -10.56 24.11 -1.53
N THR A 68 -10.01 23.77 -2.70
CA THR A 68 -8.92 24.52 -3.34
C THR A 68 -9.46 25.83 -3.91
N ALA A 69 -8.65 26.88 -3.92
CA ALA A 69 -9.03 28.16 -4.52
C ALA A 69 -9.24 28.07 -6.05
N ASP A 70 -8.55 27.15 -6.71
CA ASP A 70 -8.62 26.89 -8.15
C ASP A 70 -8.58 25.38 -8.39
N PHE A 71 -9.57 24.82 -9.10
CA PHE A 71 -9.68 23.39 -9.42
C PHE A 71 -8.52 22.86 -10.28
N LEU A 72 -7.69 23.73 -10.85
CA LEU A 72 -6.50 23.38 -11.60
C LEU A 72 -5.22 23.38 -10.75
N ARG A 73 -5.32 23.71 -9.47
CA ARG A 73 -4.20 23.78 -8.52
C ARG A 73 -4.44 22.80 -7.39
N SER A 74 -3.35 22.20 -6.94
CA SER A 74 -3.36 21.19 -5.90
C SER A 74 -2.96 21.79 -4.57
N ASP A 75 -3.71 21.46 -3.51
CA ASP A 75 -3.39 21.79 -2.12
C ASP A 75 -3.05 20.52 -1.34
N VAL A 76 -2.42 20.69 -0.17
CA VAL A 76 -2.06 19.60 0.74
C VAL A 76 -3.07 19.50 1.89
N PHE A 77 -3.35 18.29 2.34
CA PHE A 77 -3.98 18.05 3.63
C PHE A 77 -3.17 17.09 4.51
N ILE A 78 -3.38 17.24 5.82
CA ILE A 78 -2.99 16.27 6.85
C ILE A 78 -4.17 16.06 7.80
N ALA A 79 -4.38 14.83 8.25
CA ALA A 79 -5.39 14.51 9.25
C ALA A 79 -4.96 13.42 10.21
N LYS A 80 -5.50 13.50 11.42
CA LYS A 80 -5.54 12.42 12.39
C LYS A 80 -6.95 11.88 12.48
N LEU A 81 -7.06 10.56 12.43
CA LEU A 81 -8.29 9.77 12.48
C LEU A 81 -8.22 8.78 13.64
N SER A 82 -9.37 8.37 14.16
CA SER A 82 -9.44 7.24 15.09
C SER A 82 -9.02 5.93 14.39
N PRO A 83 -8.78 4.84 15.14
CA PRO A 83 -8.54 3.52 14.56
C PRO A 83 -9.67 3.00 13.66
N THR A 84 -10.84 3.66 13.67
CA THR A 84 -12.04 3.33 12.90
C THR A 84 -12.35 4.37 11.82
N GLY A 85 -11.40 5.25 11.50
CA GLY A 85 -11.52 6.26 10.44
C GLY A 85 -12.38 7.49 10.79
N GLN A 86 -12.82 7.65 12.05
CA GLN A 86 -13.52 8.88 12.48
C GLN A 86 -12.54 10.04 12.54
N HIS A 87 -12.96 11.21 12.07
CA HIS A 87 -12.13 12.42 12.14
C HIS A 87 -11.82 12.84 13.58
N ILE A 88 -10.56 13.15 13.87
CA ILE A 88 -10.11 13.74 15.14
C ILE A 88 -9.71 15.21 14.92
N TRP A 89 -8.75 15.45 14.01
CA TRP A 89 -8.36 16.78 13.56
C TRP A 89 -7.77 16.73 12.15
N SER A 90 -7.80 17.84 11.44
CA SER A 90 -7.19 17.96 10.11
C SER A 90 -6.83 19.41 9.78
N TYR A 91 -5.91 19.58 8.83
CA TYR A 91 -5.55 20.87 8.24
C TYR A 91 -5.40 20.72 6.73
N GLN A 92 -5.86 21.74 6.01
CA GLN A 92 -5.40 22.06 4.66
C GLN A 92 -4.23 23.05 4.79
N ALA A 93 -3.15 22.81 4.04
CA ALA A 93 -2.23 23.87 3.66
C ALA A 93 -2.59 24.31 2.25
N ALA A 94 -3.06 25.54 2.15
CA ALA A 94 -3.41 26.17 0.88
C ALA A 94 -2.32 27.19 0.54
N GLY A 95 -1.68 27.01 -0.61
CA GLY A 95 -0.81 27.99 -1.24
C GLY A 95 -1.52 28.72 -2.38
N ASP A 96 -0.85 29.70 -2.97
CA ASP A 96 -1.37 30.33 -4.18
C ASP A 96 -1.18 29.43 -5.42
N LEU A 97 -0.29 28.42 -5.40
CA LEU A 97 0.02 27.56 -6.54
C LEU A 97 -0.11 26.07 -6.20
N ASN A 98 0.71 25.19 -6.78
CA ASN A 98 0.62 23.75 -6.55
C ASN A 98 1.46 23.33 -5.36
N ASP A 99 0.85 22.53 -4.50
CA ASP A 99 1.46 21.94 -3.33
C ASP A 99 1.30 20.42 -3.38
N SER A 100 2.29 19.68 -2.90
CA SER A 100 2.30 18.22 -2.93
C SER A 100 2.84 17.65 -1.63
N ALA A 101 2.04 16.78 -0.99
CA ALA A 101 2.47 15.99 0.15
C ALA A 101 3.28 14.79 -0.35
N ARG A 102 4.24 14.32 0.44
CA ARG A 102 5.06 13.16 0.09
C ARG A 102 5.10 12.08 1.14
N GLU A 103 5.43 12.43 2.38
CA GLU A 103 5.56 11.46 3.46
C GLU A 103 5.17 12.09 4.79
N ILE A 104 4.71 11.25 5.71
CA ILE A 104 4.51 11.58 7.11
C ILE A 104 5.22 10.56 8.00
N ASP A 105 5.55 10.96 9.22
CA ASP A 105 6.09 10.08 10.25
C ASP A 105 5.56 10.50 11.62
N VAL A 106 5.05 9.54 12.40
CA VAL A 106 4.47 9.71 13.73
C VAL A 106 5.50 9.33 14.77
N LEU A 107 5.87 10.32 15.56
CA LEU A 107 6.85 10.17 16.61
C LEU A 107 6.26 9.33 17.76
N PRO A 108 7.09 8.64 18.56
CA PRO A 108 6.65 7.90 19.76
C PRO A 108 5.91 8.75 20.80
N ASN A 109 6.08 10.07 20.78
CA ASN A 109 5.33 11.00 21.63
C ASN A 109 3.95 11.40 21.04
N GLY A 110 3.61 10.89 19.85
CA GLY A 110 2.39 11.14 19.08
C GLY A 110 2.36 12.46 18.30
N ASP A 111 3.46 13.22 18.32
CA ASP A 111 3.66 14.29 17.33
C ASP A 111 3.74 13.68 15.92
N VAL A 112 3.38 14.43 14.89
CA VAL A 112 3.48 13.99 13.50
C VAL A 112 4.24 15.03 12.68
N VAL A 113 5.09 14.57 11.77
CA VAL A 113 5.73 15.41 10.76
C VAL A 113 5.16 15.10 9.39
N ILE A 114 4.98 16.12 8.56
CA ILE A 114 4.69 16.02 7.13
C ILE A 114 5.79 16.73 6.34
N VAL A 115 6.16 16.13 5.21
CA VAL A 115 7.07 16.73 4.24
C VAL A 115 6.49 16.70 2.82
N GLY A 116 7.02 17.57 1.96
CA GLY A 116 6.63 17.62 0.57
C GLY A 116 7.23 18.81 -0.16
N SER A 117 6.51 19.32 -1.15
CA SER A 117 6.90 20.48 -1.94
C SER A 117 5.76 21.49 -2.12
N THR A 118 6.11 22.76 -2.26
CA THR A 118 5.16 23.87 -2.40
C THR A 118 5.58 24.88 -3.46
N GLN A 119 4.62 25.60 -4.04
CA GLN A 119 4.84 26.70 -4.96
C GLN A 119 4.12 27.98 -4.52
N GLY A 120 4.78 29.12 -4.73
CA GLY A 120 4.19 30.43 -4.63
C GLY A 120 4.19 31.04 -3.23
N PRO A 121 3.71 32.29 -3.10
CA PRO A 121 3.60 32.93 -1.80
C PRO A 121 2.41 32.34 -1.03
N ASN A 122 2.52 32.30 0.30
CA ASN A 122 1.44 32.04 1.25
C ASN A 122 1.13 30.58 1.64
N PHE A 123 1.99 29.61 1.32
CA PHE A 123 1.82 28.24 1.79
C PHE A 123 1.95 28.12 3.31
N GLY A 124 1.03 27.41 3.96
CA GLY A 124 1.21 27.03 5.35
C GLY A 124 -0.02 26.41 6.00
N PHE A 125 0.20 25.86 7.19
CA PHE A 125 -0.81 25.19 7.99
C PHE A 125 -1.34 26.08 9.10
N ALA A 126 -2.60 25.85 9.49
CA ALA A 126 -3.26 26.48 10.64
C ALA A 126 -3.21 28.02 10.63
N GLY A 127 -3.26 28.64 9.44
CA GLY A 127 -3.21 30.10 9.27
C GLY A 127 -1.80 30.71 9.34
N GLY A 128 -0.75 29.90 9.45
CA GLY A 128 0.62 30.34 9.17
C GLY A 128 0.86 30.47 7.67
N SER A 129 1.83 31.29 7.28
CA SER A 129 2.24 31.43 5.88
C SER A 129 3.76 31.57 5.75
N ASN A 130 4.31 30.82 4.80
CA ASN A 130 5.67 30.90 4.31
C ASN A 130 5.63 31.28 2.82
N ALA A 131 6.71 31.86 2.32
CA ALA A 131 6.84 32.17 0.91
C ALA A 131 7.91 31.26 0.30
N THR A 132 7.65 30.78 -0.91
CA THR A 132 8.72 30.20 -1.73
C THR A 132 9.69 31.28 -2.19
N ASN A 133 10.94 30.89 -2.44
CA ASN A 133 12.01 31.77 -2.92
C ASN A 133 12.22 31.68 -4.43
N GLY A 134 11.33 30.99 -5.16
CA GLY A 134 11.45 30.82 -6.60
C GLY A 134 10.47 29.81 -7.17
N ALA A 135 11.01 28.69 -7.65
CA ALA A 135 10.25 27.61 -8.27
C ALA A 135 9.48 26.79 -7.21
N THR A 136 9.67 25.48 -7.20
CA THR A 136 9.07 24.58 -6.19
C THR A 136 10.07 24.39 -5.08
N ASP A 137 9.67 24.65 -3.83
CA ASP A 137 10.53 24.52 -2.66
C ASP A 137 10.08 23.36 -1.77
N ALA A 138 11.01 22.75 -1.05
CA ALA A 138 10.71 21.71 -0.07
C ALA A 138 10.01 22.33 1.14
N PHE A 139 9.07 21.62 1.77
CA PHE A 139 8.51 22.03 3.05
C PHE A 139 8.56 20.90 4.08
N GLY A 140 8.50 21.28 5.34
CA GLY A 140 8.22 20.40 6.45
C GLY A 140 7.37 21.08 7.52
N ALA A 141 6.50 20.33 8.20
CA ALA A 141 5.75 20.82 9.34
C ALA A 141 5.59 19.74 10.41
N ARG A 142 5.71 20.12 11.69
CA ARG A 142 5.49 19.25 12.84
C ARG A 142 4.28 19.72 13.63
N PHE A 143 3.43 18.77 14.01
CA PHE A 143 2.23 18.99 14.79
C PHE A 143 2.32 18.20 16.10
N ASP A 144 1.72 18.72 17.16
CA ASP A 144 1.48 17.93 18.37
C ASP A 144 0.30 16.97 18.20
N THR A 145 0.09 16.11 19.20
CA THR A 145 -1.01 15.13 19.23
C THR A 145 -2.40 15.74 19.05
N ASN A 146 -2.57 17.02 19.37
CA ASN A 146 -3.84 17.76 19.29
C ASN A 146 -3.96 18.57 17.98
N GLY A 147 -2.98 18.48 17.08
CA GLY A 147 -2.95 19.22 15.82
C GLY A 147 -2.34 20.62 15.93
N SER A 148 -1.77 21.03 17.08
CA SER A 148 -1.13 22.34 17.16
C SER A 148 0.21 22.31 16.40
N VAL A 149 0.42 23.26 15.49
CA VAL A 149 1.70 23.41 14.78
C VAL A 149 2.80 23.77 15.77
N ARG A 150 3.81 22.91 15.89
CA ARG A 150 5.03 23.17 16.67
C ARG A 150 6.02 24.00 15.87
N TRP A 151 6.23 23.63 14.62
CA TRP A 151 7.02 24.37 13.65
C TRP A 151 6.56 24.03 12.23
N GLN A 152 6.80 24.93 11.30
CA GLN A 152 6.65 24.71 9.86
C GLN A 152 7.73 25.52 9.14
N SER A 153 8.27 25.00 8.05
CA SER A 153 9.38 25.60 7.32
C SER A 153 9.28 25.28 5.84
N VAL A 154 9.77 26.22 5.03
CA VAL A 154 10.00 26.05 3.60
C VAL A 154 11.49 26.23 3.36
N TRP A 155 12.09 25.27 2.65
CA TRP A 155 13.50 25.25 2.33
C TRP A 155 13.68 25.31 0.82
N GLY A 156 14.36 26.36 0.39
CA GLY A 156 14.74 26.51 -1.00
C GLY A 156 15.23 27.91 -1.36
N LEU A 157 15.71 28.03 -2.59
CA LEU A 157 16.10 29.29 -3.22
C LEU A 157 15.33 29.50 -4.53
N SER A 158 16.02 29.89 -5.61
CA SER A 158 15.36 30.17 -6.89
C SER A 158 15.09 28.92 -7.72
N ASP A 159 15.81 27.84 -7.44
CA ASP A 159 15.75 26.57 -8.17
C ASP A 159 14.74 25.62 -7.51
N LEU A 160 14.81 24.33 -7.82
CA LEU A 160 13.81 23.35 -7.39
C LEU A 160 14.32 22.55 -6.19
N GLU A 161 13.54 22.48 -5.13
CA GLU A 161 13.75 21.62 -3.97
C GLU A 161 12.48 20.81 -3.67
N GLU A 162 12.64 19.54 -3.34
CA GLU A 162 11.53 18.67 -2.94
C GLU A 162 11.96 17.75 -1.81
N ALA A 163 11.25 17.79 -0.69
CA ALA A 163 11.38 16.79 0.36
C ALA A 163 10.52 15.57 0.00
N THR A 164 11.14 14.40 -0.06
CA THR A 164 10.51 13.15 -0.50
C THR A 164 10.43 12.09 0.58
N GLY A 165 11.14 12.29 1.70
CA GLY A 165 10.93 11.44 2.85
C GLY A 165 11.33 12.03 4.20
N VAL A 166 10.86 11.39 5.27
CA VAL A 166 11.05 11.81 6.66
C VAL A 166 11.15 10.61 7.59
N ALA A 167 12.01 10.70 8.61
CA ALA A 167 12.09 9.73 9.69
C ALA A 167 12.49 10.39 11.01
N PHE A 168 12.11 9.77 12.11
CA PHE A 168 12.36 10.24 13.47
C PHE A 168 13.62 9.62 14.07
N ASP A 169 14.45 10.43 14.72
CA ASP A 169 15.54 9.93 15.56
C ASP A 169 15.05 9.75 17.03
N PRO A 170 14.89 8.50 17.49
CA PRO A 170 14.39 8.21 18.83
C PRO A 170 15.35 8.55 19.97
N THR A 171 16.61 8.85 19.66
CA THR A 171 17.63 9.11 20.70
C THR A 171 17.63 10.56 21.18
N ASN A 172 17.21 11.50 20.35
CA ASN A 172 17.29 12.95 20.61
C ASN A 172 15.98 13.70 20.31
N GLY A 173 15.00 13.08 19.64
CA GLY A 173 13.74 13.71 19.29
C GLY A 173 13.74 14.49 17.97
N HIS A 174 14.85 14.42 17.23
CA HIS A 174 15.06 15.12 15.97
C HIS A 174 14.28 14.46 14.83
N THR A 175 14.14 15.22 13.76
CA THR A 175 13.47 14.81 12.53
C THR A 175 14.48 14.86 11.39
N ILE A 176 14.69 13.73 10.73
CA ILE A 176 15.52 13.62 9.55
C ILE A 176 14.63 13.80 8.32
N VAL A 177 14.93 14.77 7.47
CA VAL A 177 14.20 15.03 6.22
C VAL A 177 15.13 14.80 5.05
N VAL A 178 14.68 14.07 4.04
CA VAL A 178 15.46 13.77 2.84
C VAL A 178 14.74 14.21 1.59
N GLY A 179 15.50 14.51 0.55
CA GLY A 179 14.94 15.01 -0.69
C GLY A 179 15.95 15.19 -1.80
N ASN A 180 15.50 15.85 -2.85
CA ASN A 180 16.30 16.17 -4.02
C ASN A 180 16.21 17.66 -4.36
N PHE A 181 17.28 18.21 -4.91
CA PHE A 181 17.34 19.60 -5.33
C PHE A 181 18.06 19.77 -6.67
N TRP A 182 17.72 20.83 -7.39
CA TRP A 182 18.28 21.22 -8.67
C TRP A 182 19.00 22.55 -8.53
N GLY A 183 20.06 22.77 -9.32
CA GLY A 183 20.77 24.04 -9.32
C GLY A 183 21.34 24.37 -7.93
N THR A 184 20.96 25.50 -7.35
CA THR A 184 21.53 26.05 -6.11
C THR A 184 20.48 26.21 -5.01
N THR A 185 20.81 25.76 -3.80
CA THR A 185 19.93 25.85 -2.62
C THR A 185 20.67 26.34 -1.37
N ASN A 186 19.93 26.59 -0.28
CA ASN A 186 20.47 26.87 1.06
C ASN A 186 19.48 26.46 2.14
N PHE A 187 19.81 25.42 2.89
CA PHE A 187 18.97 24.91 3.99
C PHE A 187 19.20 25.61 5.33
N GLY A 188 20.21 26.47 5.45
CA GLY A 188 20.53 27.20 6.69
C GLY A 188 22.03 27.22 7.04
N HIS A 189 22.84 26.34 6.43
CA HIS A 189 24.29 26.25 6.66
C HIS A 189 25.15 26.76 5.50
N GLY A 190 24.55 27.56 4.61
CA GLY A 190 25.23 28.13 3.47
C GLY A 190 24.79 27.49 2.15
N GLN A 191 25.27 28.08 1.07
CA GLN A 191 24.81 27.72 -0.27
C GLN A 191 25.39 26.37 -0.72
N ARG A 192 24.53 25.54 -1.30
CA ARG A 192 24.85 24.24 -1.92
C ARG A 192 24.52 24.33 -3.41
N THR A 193 25.25 23.59 -4.25
CA THR A 193 25.00 23.51 -5.69
C THR A 193 25.09 22.06 -6.12
N SER A 194 24.11 21.60 -6.89
CA SER A 194 24.09 20.25 -7.46
C SER A 194 25.28 20.04 -8.39
N ALA A 195 25.88 18.86 -8.34
CA ALA A 195 26.99 18.50 -9.20
C ALA A 195 26.55 18.13 -10.63
N GLY A 196 25.27 17.79 -10.80
CA GLY A 196 24.67 17.38 -12.06
C GLY A 196 23.30 18.00 -12.30
N ASP A 197 22.36 17.17 -12.77
CA ASP A 197 20.98 17.58 -13.02
C ASP A 197 20.23 17.80 -11.70
N SER A 198 20.36 16.87 -10.75
CA SER A 198 19.81 16.97 -9.39
C SER A 198 20.64 16.15 -8.42
N ASP A 199 20.75 16.63 -7.18
CA ASP A 199 21.49 15.98 -6.09
C ASP A 199 20.54 15.70 -4.91
N TRP A 200 20.93 14.80 -4.01
CA TRP A 200 20.19 14.55 -2.78
C TRP A 200 20.58 15.52 -1.66
N PHE A 201 19.65 15.78 -0.76
CA PHE A 201 19.90 16.42 0.52
C PHE A 201 19.34 15.58 1.68
N LEU A 202 19.98 15.69 2.84
CA LEU A 202 19.46 15.23 4.13
C LEU A 202 19.61 16.35 5.15
N LEU A 203 18.54 16.63 5.88
CA LEU A 203 18.46 17.63 6.94
C LEU A 203 18.20 16.92 8.27
N ASP A 204 18.91 17.34 9.31
CA ASP A 204 18.63 16.99 10.69
C ASP A 204 18.02 18.20 11.39
N ILE A 205 16.76 18.07 11.83
CA ILE A 205 15.95 19.16 12.37
C ILE A 205 15.65 18.87 13.83
N THR A 206 16.05 19.79 14.70
CA THR A 206 15.75 19.74 16.13
C THR A 206 14.23 19.71 16.41
N PRO A 207 13.79 19.27 17.60
CA PRO A 207 12.38 19.31 17.98
C PRO A 207 11.72 20.70 17.92
N THR A 208 12.54 21.75 17.98
CA THR A 208 12.11 23.16 17.89
C THR A 208 12.05 23.70 16.46
N GLY A 209 12.43 22.92 15.45
CA GLY A 209 12.37 23.31 14.04
C GLY A 209 13.63 24.02 13.51
N SER A 210 14.70 24.15 14.31
CA SER A 210 15.99 24.63 13.81
C SER A 210 16.79 23.48 13.18
N LEU A 211 17.52 23.78 12.11
CA LEU A 211 18.47 22.86 11.48
C LEU A 211 19.68 22.62 12.41
N ASP A 212 19.99 21.36 12.70
CA ASP A 212 21.17 20.94 13.46
C ASP A 212 22.32 20.54 12.51
N ALA A 213 22.02 19.79 11.45
CA ALA A 213 22.97 19.37 10.43
C ALA A 213 22.33 19.28 9.04
N ASP A 214 23.14 19.47 7.99
CA ASP A 214 22.76 19.18 6.61
C ASP A 214 23.91 18.47 5.88
N ILE A 215 23.56 17.56 4.98
CA ILE A 215 24.48 16.99 4.00
C ILE A 215 23.82 16.96 2.63
N VAL A 216 24.62 17.22 1.60
CA VAL A 216 24.23 17.03 0.20
C VAL A 216 25.23 16.09 -0.44
N PHE A 217 24.75 15.22 -1.31
CA PHE A 217 25.60 14.35 -2.12
C PHE A 217 24.92 14.03 -3.45
N GLY A 218 25.74 13.90 -4.50
CA GLY A 218 25.30 13.72 -5.87
C GLY A 218 26.48 13.55 -6.82
N GLY A 219 26.16 13.17 -8.05
CA GLY A 219 27.09 12.94 -9.15
C GLY A 219 26.86 13.89 -10.31
N ALA A 220 27.40 13.56 -11.48
CA ALA A 220 27.14 14.33 -12.70
C ALA A 220 25.76 14.03 -13.32
N GLY A 221 25.02 13.08 -12.75
CA GLY A 221 23.71 12.62 -13.23
C GLY A 221 22.55 13.28 -12.50
N ALA A 222 21.42 12.58 -12.47
CA ALA A 222 20.24 12.93 -11.71
C ALA A 222 20.07 11.95 -10.56
N GLU A 223 20.00 12.48 -9.36
CA GLU A 223 19.69 11.77 -8.12
C GLU A 223 18.27 12.12 -7.65
N ARG A 224 17.45 11.10 -7.37
CA ARG A 224 15.99 11.22 -7.09
C ARG A 224 15.51 10.21 -6.06
N GLU A 225 14.25 10.35 -5.64
CA GLU A 225 13.52 9.36 -4.83
C GLU A 225 14.22 9.02 -3.51
N ALA A 226 14.70 10.05 -2.79
CA ALA A 226 15.30 9.84 -1.49
C ALA A 226 14.27 9.28 -0.49
N ARG A 227 14.69 8.30 0.30
CA ARG A 227 13.96 7.71 1.43
C ARG A 227 14.90 7.50 2.59
N VAL A 228 14.35 7.47 3.79
CA VAL A 228 15.13 7.39 5.02
C VAL A 228 14.42 6.55 6.06
N ALA A 229 15.19 5.83 6.85
CA ALA A 229 14.75 5.21 8.09
C ALA A 229 15.84 5.39 9.14
N VAL A 230 15.46 5.47 10.41
CA VAL A 230 16.39 5.64 11.53
C VAL A 230 16.14 4.52 12.54
N ASP A 231 17.22 3.90 13.01
CA ASP A 231 17.11 2.84 14.00
C ASP A 231 17.04 3.36 15.44
N LEU A 232 16.85 2.45 16.39
CA LEU A 232 16.78 2.77 17.82
C LEU A 232 18.07 3.36 18.41
N THR A 233 19.17 3.36 17.66
CA THR A 233 20.47 3.94 18.04
C THR A 233 20.69 5.33 17.45
N GLY A 234 19.76 5.84 16.63
CA GLY A 234 19.85 7.13 15.93
C GLY A 234 20.60 7.05 14.61
N ALA A 235 20.96 5.83 14.18
CA ALA A 235 21.75 5.65 12.99
C ALA A 235 20.82 5.53 11.76
N VAL A 236 21.24 6.15 10.65
CA VAL A 236 20.41 6.40 9.47
C VAL A 236 20.65 5.35 8.39
N ALA A 237 19.57 4.82 7.81
CA ALA A 237 19.56 4.10 6.55
C ALA A 237 18.96 5.02 5.47
N PHE A 238 19.70 5.22 4.39
CA PHE A 238 19.33 6.07 3.25
C PHE A 238 19.13 5.22 2.01
N LEU A 239 18.06 5.45 1.27
CA LEU A 239 17.81 4.84 -0.02
C LEU A 239 17.53 5.94 -1.06
N GLY A 240 18.08 5.81 -2.25
CA GLY A 240 17.78 6.71 -3.36
C GLY A 240 18.09 6.08 -4.71
N THR A 241 17.70 6.75 -5.79
CA THR A 241 17.97 6.35 -7.18
C THR A 241 18.89 7.33 -7.94
N SER A 242 19.99 6.87 -8.56
CA SER A 242 20.96 7.71 -9.30
C SER A 242 21.16 7.27 -10.76
N SER A 243 21.20 8.22 -11.70
CA SER A 243 21.45 7.93 -13.14
C SER A 243 22.91 7.82 -13.56
N GLY A 244 23.85 7.92 -12.61
CA GLY A 244 25.27 7.88 -12.91
C GLY A 244 26.12 7.49 -11.71
N PRO A 245 27.46 7.53 -11.84
CA PRO A 245 28.34 7.33 -10.70
C PRO A 245 28.10 8.37 -9.61
N VAL A 246 28.04 7.95 -8.34
CA VAL A 246 27.78 8.83 -7.19
C VAL A 246 28.63 8.42 -6.00
N ASP A 247 29.02 9.39 -5.15
CA ASP A 247 29.72 9.13 -3.88
C ASP A 247 28.89 9.70 -2.73
N ILE A 248 28.48 8.83 -1.81
CA ILE A 248 27.69 9.20 -0.63
C ILE A 248 28.51 9.13 0.67
N GLY A 249 29.84 9.25 0.57
CA GLY A 249 30.75 9.36 1.72
C GLY A 249 31.57 8.10 2.03
N ASN A 250 31.66 7.15 1.09
CA ASN A 250 32.50 5.95 1.20
C ASN A 250 33.13 5.54 -0.14
N GLY A 251 33.39 6.53 -1.00
CA GLY A 251 33.95 6.33 -2.33
C GLY A 251 32.88 6.17 -3.41
N THR A 252 33.31 6.31 -4.67
CA THR A 252 32.42 6.32 -5.82
C THR A 252 31.80 4.95 -6.08
N LEU A 253 30.46 4.92 -6.13
CA LEU A 253 29.65 3.82 -6.60
C LEU A 253 29.47 3.96 -8.12
N PRO A 254 29.98 3.02 -8.95
CA PRO A 254 29.93 3.14 -10.41
C PRO A 254 28.51 2.97 -10.97
N GLY A 255 28.21 3.58 -12.12
CA GLY A 255 26.96 3.39 -12.86
C GLY A 255 26.79 1.97 -13.40
N ALA A 256 25.56 1.42 -13.35
CA ALA A 256 25.21 0.12 -13.93
C ALA A 256 24.16 0.23 -15.05
N GLY A 257 23.34 1.28 -15.05
CA GLY A 257 22.28 1.48 -16.04
C GLY A 257 21.84 2.93 -16.18
N SER A 258 20.55 3.11 -16.45
CA SER A 258 19.93 4.43 -16.62
C SER A 258 19.63 5.10 -15.29
N TYR A 259 19.14 4.33 -14.32
CA TYR A 259 18.90 4.73 -12.94
C TYR A 259 19.11 3.49 -12.09
N ASP A 260 19.87 3.60 -11.02
CA ASP A 260 20.17 2.48 -10.14
C ASP A 260 19.96 2.87 -8.68
N ILE A 261 19.63 1.87 -7.87
CA ILE A 261 19.37 1.98 -6.44
C ILE A 261 20.69 2.19 -5.70
N VAL A 262 20.71 3.13 -4.75
CA VAL A 262 21.82 3.41 -3.84
C VAL A 262 21.32 3.27 -2.41
N LEU A 263 21.93 2.36 -1.66
CA LEU A 263 21.67 2.14 -0.23
C LEU A 263 22.89 2.58 0.57
N GLY A 264 22.69 3.45 1.55
CA GLY A 264 23.73 3.98 2.43
C GLY A 264 23.37 3.82 3.89
N ARG A 265 24.39 3.67 4.73
CA ARG A 265 24.26 3.60 6.18
C ARG A 265 25.16 4.62 6.84
N PHE A 266 24.63 5.39 7.77
CA PHE A 266 25.35 6.46 8.47
C PHE A 266 25.12 6.34 9.98
N SER A 267 26.09 6.72 10.80
CA SER A 267 25.88 6.77 12.25
C SER A 267 24.92 7.88 12.68
N GLN A 268 24.84 8.96 11.89
CA GLN A 268 23.94 10.10 12.03
C GLN A 268 24.11 10.98 10.77
N VAL A 269 23.21 11.94 10.55
CA VAL A 269 23.35 12.92 9.45
C VAL A 269 24.66 13.71 9.59
N GLY A 270 25.36 13.92 8.46
CA GLY A 270 26.64 14.64 8.42
C GLY A 270 27.87 13.81 8.82
N ALA A 271 27.71 12.58 9.32
CA ALA A 271 28.83 11.65 9.46
C ALA A 271 29.19 11.00 8.11
N PRO A 272 30.43 10.53 7.91
CA PRO A 272 30.76 9.67 6.78
C PRO A 272 29.87 8.41 6.77
N ALA A 273 29.58 7.87 5.59
CA ALA A 273 28.87 6.61 5.47
C ALA A 273 29.69 5.49 6.15
N LEU A 274 29.02 4.71 7.01
CA LEU A 274 29.56 3.46 7.58
C LEU A 274 29.81 2.45 6.47
N TRP A 275 28.87 2.38 5.51
CA TRP A 275 29.00 1.64 4.26
C TRP A 275 27.99 2.18 3.24
N SER A 276 28.22 1.88 1.96
CA SER A 276 27.31 2.21 0.87
C SER A 276 27.38 1.14 -0.23
N GLN A 277 26.27 0.90 -0.89
CA GLN A 277 26.10 -0.10 -1.92
C GLN A 277 25.20 0.44 -3.03
N ARG A 278 25.39 -0.09 -4.25
CA ARG A 278 24.55 0.19 -5.40
C ARG A 278 24.03 -1.11 -5.98
N PHE A 279 22.76 -1.11 -6.37
CA PHE A 279 22.09 -2.23 -7.02
C PHE A 279 21.37 -1.72 -8.26
N GLY A 280 21.53 -2.44 -9.37
CA GLY A 280 20.89 -2.04 -10.61
C GLY A 280 21.16 -3.04 -11.72
N SER A 281 20.41 -2.87 -12.78
CA SER A 281 20.44 -3.60 -14.02
C SER A 281 21.02 -2.70 -15.11
N SER A 282 20.93 -3.13 -16.38
CA SER A 282 21.22 -2.23 -17.51
C SER A 282 20.10 -1.19 -17.75
N GLY A 283 18.94 -1.36 -17.13
CA GLY A 283 17.75 -0.54 -17.31
C GLY A 283 17.59 0.51 -16.23
N SER A 284 16.34 0.73 -15.80
CA SER A 284 15.98 1.64 -14.71
C SER A 284 15.56 0.82 -13.50
N ASP A 285 16.12 1.13 -12.35
CA ASP A 285 15.90 0.48 -11.07
C ASP A 285 15.76 1.55 -9.99
N THR A 286 14.72 1.45 -9.18
CA THR A 286 14.26 2.52 -8.29
C THR A 286 14.05 2.00 -6.88
N GLY A 287 14.60 2.70 -5.88
CA GLY A 287 14.34 2.44 -4.47
C GLY A 287 13.20 3.33 -3.98
N ARG A 288 12.17 2.74 -3.36
CA ARG A 288 10.92 3.46 -3.02
C ARG A 288 10.51 3.42 -1.55
N GLY A 289 10.98 2.41 -0.83
CA GLY A 289 10.77 2.30 0.61
C GLY A 289 11.98 1.66 1.29
N VAL A 290 12.27 2.12 2.50
CA VAL A 290 13.31 1.56 3.38
C VAL A 290 12.79 1.56 4.80
N CYS A 291 13.00 0.48 5.54
CA CYS A 291 12.71 0.41 6.98
C CYS A 291 13.82 -0.38 7.70
N VAL A 292 13.94 -0.17 9.01
CA VAL A 292 14.95 -0.84 9.85
C VAL A 292 14.25 -1.54 11.02
N ALA A 293 14.47 -2.85 11.16
CA ALA A 293 13.96 -3.60 12.29
C ALA A 293 14.74 -3.29 13.58
N GLU A 294 14.15 -3.65 14.73
CA GLU A 294 14.76 -3.44 16.06
C GLU A 294 16.16 -4.05 16.21
N ASN A 295 16.46 -5.11 15.44
CA ASN A 295 17.76 -5.78 15.45
C ASN A 295 18.79 -5.15 14.47
N GLY A 296 18.46 -4.04 13.84
CA GLY A 296 19.31 -3.34 12.86
C GLY A 296 19.25 -3.89 11.43
N ALA A 297 18.45 -4.93 11.16
CA ALA A 297 18.23 -5.42 9.80
C ALA A 297 17.50 -4.37 8.95
N ILE A 298 17.93 -4.21 7.71
CA ILE A 298 17.43 -3.19 6.79
C ILE A 298 16.66 -3.88 5.67
N PHE A 299 15.45 -3.40 5.41
CA PHE A 299 14.61 -3.88 4.32
C PHE A 299 14.39 -2.75 3.33
N ILE A 300 14.46 -3.07 2.05
CA ILE A 300 14.20 -2.13 0.97
C ILE A 300 13.19 -2.71 -0.01
N ALA A 301 12.42 -1.83 -0.62
CA ALA A 301 11.46 -2.17 -1.65
C ALA A 301 11.51 -1.17 -2.80
N GLY A 302 11.08 -1.60 -3.98
CA GLY A 302 11.10 -0.75 -5.16
C GLY A 302 10.70 -1.48 -6.44
N SER A 303 11.23 -1.02 -7.57
CA SER A 303 11.07 -1.70 -8.86
C SER A 303 12.37 -1.74 -9.66
N TYR A 304 12.52 -2.73 -10.51
CA TYR A 304 13.73 -2.98 -11.29
C TYR A 304 13.36 -3.50 -12.68
N SER A 305 14.28 -3.38 -13.63
CA SER A 305 14.13 -3.95 -14.98
C SER A 305 15.28 -4.90 -15.28
N GLY A 306 15.20 -5.66 -16.37
CA GLY A 306 16.30 -6.53 -16.81
C GLY A 306 16.70 -7.56 -15.75
N THR A 307 17.95 -7.54 -15.28
CA THR A 307 18.46 -8.45 -14.24
C THR A 307 19.31 -7.70 -13.23
N VAL A 308 18.98 -7.87 -11.95
CA VAL A 308 19.66 -7.25 -10.81
C VAL A 308 20.13 -8.33 -9.84
N ASP A 309 21.20 -8.08 -9.09
CA ASP A 309 21.63 -8.94 -7.99
C ASP A 309 21.85 -8.08 -6.75
N PHE A 310 21.01 -8.28 -5.73
CA PHE A 310 21.13 -7.63 -4.42
C PHE A 310 22.18 -8.29 -3.52
N GLY A 311 22.91 -9.29 -4.06
CA GLY A 311 23.95 -10.06 -3.40
C GLY A 311 23.46 -11.36 -2.77
N SER A 312 22.19 -11.74 -2.99
CA SER A 312 21.61 -13.03 -2.59
C SER A 312 21.23 -13.92 -3.80
N GLY A 313 21.62 -13.51 -5.01
CA GLY A 313 21.31 -14.18 -6.26
C GLY A 313 20.60 -13.24 -7.24
N SER A 314 20.69 -13.56 -8.53
CA SER A 314 20.11 -12.73 -9.58
C SER A 314 18.58 -12.85 -9.63
N LEU A 315 17.91 -11.70 -9.73
CA LEU A 315 16.49 -11.56 -10.03
C LEU A 315 16.36 -11.03 -11.46
N SER A 316 15.48 -11.64 -12.26
CA SER A 316 15.18 -11.20 -13.62
C SER A 316 13.73 -10.77 -13.71
N SER A 317 13.51 -9.54 -14.21
CA SER A 317 12.18 -9.01 -14.45
C SER A 317 11.53 -9.77 -15.61
N ASN A 318 10.25 -10.09 -15.46
CA ASN A 318 9.43 -10.77 -16.46
C ASN A 318 8.64 -9.81 -17.35
N GLY A 319 8.70 -8.50 -17.07
CA GLY A 319 7.97 -7.44 -17.75
C GLY A 319 8.82 -6.23 -18.11
N SER A 320 8.21 -5.04 -18.12
CA SER A 320 8.94 -3.78 -18.31
C SER A 320 9.60 -3.30 -17.02
N LEU A 321 8.94 -3.52 -15.89
CA LEU A 321 9.41 -3.31 -14.53
C LEU A 321 8.76 -4.36 -13.64
N ASP A 322 9.52 -4.98 -12.75
CA ASP A 322 9.00 -5.85 -11.69
C ASP A 322 9.30 -5.21 -10.34
N GLY A 323 8.42 -5.44 -9.35
CA GLY A 323 8.66 -5.04 -7.98
C GLY A 323 9.70 -5.94 -7.30
N PHE A 324 10.33 -5.44 -6.25
CA PHE A 324 11.23 -6.26 -5.42
C PHE A 324 11.11 -5.91 -3.94
N VAL A 325 11.54 -6.87 -3.12
CA VAL A 325 11.90 -6.65 -1.71
C VAL A 325 13.26 -7.30 -1.45
N ALA A 326 14.14 -6.63 -0.74
CA ALA A 326 15.44 -7.17 -0.35
C ALA A 326 15.78 -6.84 1.11
N ALA A 327 16.48 -7.75 1.76
CA ALA A 327 16.88 -7.64 3.16
C ALA A 327 18.39 -7.71 3.33
N PHE A 328 18.90 -6.92 4.27
CA PHE A 328 20.31 -6.80 4.60
C PHE A 328 20.48 -6.83 6.12
N LYS A 329 21.62 -7.33 6.58
CA LYS A 329 22.06 -7.10 7.96
C LYS A 329 22.44 -5.63 8.15
N GLU A 330 22.58 -5.22 9.40
CA GLU A 330 23.03 -3.87 9.76
C GLU A 330 24.34 -3.46 9.08
N GLU A 331 25.26 -4.42 8.84
CA GLU A 331 26.54 -4.19 8.18
C GLU A 331 26.46 -4.17 6.63
N GLY A 332 25.26 -4.21 6.06
CA GLY A 332 25.05 -4.23 4.60
C GLY A 332 25.29 -5.60 3.96
N VAL A 333 25.30 -6.67 4.77
CA VAL A 333 25.43 -8.04 4.25
C VAL A 333 24.06 -8.51 3.75
N PRO A 334 23.91 -8.90 2.47
CA PRO A 334 22.65 -9.39 1.93
C PRO A 334 22.14 -10.64 2.66
N LEU A 335 20.84 -10.70 2.92
CA LEU A 335 20.16 -11.83 3.53
C LEU A 335 19.35 -12.60 2.49
N TRP A 336 18.39 -11.93 1.87
CA TRP A 336 17.48 -12.49 0.86
C TRP A 336 16.95 -11.38 -0.05
N SER A 337 16.44 -11.75 -1.22
CA SER A 337 15.70 -10.85 -2.11
C SER A 337 14.63 -11.62 -2.87
N HIS A 338 13.47 -10.98 -3.05
CA HIS A 338 12.33 -11.50 -3.81
C HIS A 338 11.95 -10.55 -4.93
N SER A 339 11.70 -11.12 -6.11
CA SER A 339 10.99 -10.43 -7.18
C SER A 339 9.50 -10.65 -7.02
N MET A 340 8.72 -9.62 -7.32
CA MET A 340 7.29 -9.71 -7.54
C MET A 340 6.97 -9.10 -8.90
N GLY A 341 6.54 -9.93 -9.84
CA GLY A 341 6.23 -9.40 -11.15
C GLY A 341 5.75 -10.44 -12.14
N GLY A 342 5.34 -9.93 -13.28
CA GLY A 342 4.65 -10.60 -14.35
C GLY A 342 5.04 -10.00 -15.70
N PRO A 343 4.26 -10.26 -16.76
CA PRO A 343 4.54 -9.72 -18.08
C PRO A 343 4.28 -8.21 -18.20
N GLY A 344 3.69 -7.57 -17.18
CA GLY A 344 3.29 -6.17 -17.18
C GLY A 344 4.29 -5.25 -16.49
N GLU A 345 3.78 -4.13 -16.01
CA GLU A 345 4.49 -3.22 -15.11
C GLU A 345 4.02 -3.44 -13.68
N ASP A 346 4.95 -3.79 -12.80
CA ASP A 346 4.70 -4.12 -11.41
C ASP A 346 5.67 -3.36 -10.52
N ARG A 347 5.16 -2.81 -9.41
CA ARG A 347 5.96 -1.99 -8.49
C ARG A 347 5.65 -2.32 -7.04
N THR A 348 6.68 -2.25 -6.21
CA THR A 348 6.54 -2.13 -4.76
C THR A 348 6.80 -0.68 -4.39
N SER A 349 5.78 -0.01 -3.86
CA SER A 349 5.81 1.43 -3.59
C SER A 349 6.34 1.74 -2.19
N HIS A 350 6.10 0.85 -1.21
CA HIS A 350 6.52 1.07 0.17
C HIS A 350 6.69 -0.24 0.93
N ILE A 351 7.43 -0.18 2.05
CA ILE A 351 7.64 -1.28 3.00
C ILE A 351 7.68 -0.74 4.42
N ASP A 352 7.12 -1.49 5.36
CA ASP A 352 7.23 -1.22 6.80
C ASP A 352 7.43 -2.51 7.60
N VAL A 353 7.98 -2.39 8.82
CA VAL A 353 8.37 -3.52 9.67
C VAL A 353 7.95 -3.31 11.12
N GLU A 354 7.35 -4.34 11.71
CA GLU A 354 7.10 -4.40 13.15
C GLU A 354 7.37 -5.82 13.67
N GLY A 355 8.25 -5.93 14.66
CA GLY A 355 8.65 -7.22 15.21
C GLY A 355 9.18 -8.18 14.13
N SER A 356 8.43 -9.24 13.83
CA SER A 356 8.76 -10.22 12.79
C SER A 356 7.96 -10.06 11.50
N LEU A 357 7.07 -9.07 11.41
CA LEU A 357 6.17 -8.88 10.27
C LEU A 357 6.67 -7.73 9.40
N LEU A 358 6.67 -7.97 8.09
CA LEU A 358 6.85 -6.98 7.05
C LEU A 358 5.52 -6.77 6.33
N ALA A 359 5.18 -5.52 6.05
CA ALA A 359 4.08 -5.15 5.18
C ALA A 359 4.61 -4.37 3.99
N ILE A 360 4.10 -4.68 2.81
CA ILE A 360 4.42 -3.99 1.56
C ILE A 360 3.15 -3.63 0.82
N THR A 361 3.21 -2.57 0.02
CA THR A 361 2.12 -2.17 -0.88
C THR A 361 2.67 -1.74 -2.23
N GLY A 362 1.80 -1.72 -3.23
CA GLY A 362 2.14 -1.27 -4.56
C GLY A 362 1.01 -1.52 -5.54
N PHE A 363 1.37 -1.63 -6.82
CA PHE A 363 0.43 -1.96 -7.89
C PHE A 363 1.08 -2.87 -8.92
N PHE A 364 0.25 -3.53 -9.71
CA PHE A 364 0.70 -4.45 -10.75
C PHE A 364 -0.22 -4.45 -11.96
N ASN A 365 0.31 -4.89 -13.10
CA ASN A 365 -0.44 -5.00 -14.35
C ASN A 365 -0.46 -6.44 -14.87
N GLY A 366 -1.66 -6.98 -15.09
CA GLY A 366 -1.82 -8.35 -15.57
C GLY A 366 -1.74 -9.37 -14.43
N THR A 367 -0.75 -10.28 -14.46
CA THR A 367 -0.65 -11.39 -13.50
C THR A 367 0.71 -11.40 -12.83
N VAL A 368 0.73 -11.39 -11.49
CA VAL A 368 1.96 -11.43 -10.70
C VAL A 368 1.96 -12.58 -9.71
N TRP A 369 3.14 -12.87 -9.17
CA TRP A 369 3.35 -13.87 -8.13
C TRP A 369 4.01 -13.29 -6.89
N PHE A 370 3.46 -13.62 -5.73
CA PHE A 370 3.98 -13.36 -4.40
C PHE A 370 4.35 -14.71 -3.79
N GLY A 371 5.57 -15.19 -4.10
CA GLY A 371 5.96 -16.56 -3.81
C GLY A 371 5.04 -17.58 -4.50
N PRO A 372 4.35 -18.48 -3.78
CA PRO A 372 3.41 -19.43 -4.38
C PRO A 372 2.05 -18.80 -4.76
N THR A 373 1.74 -17.61 -4.23
CA THR A 373 0.43 -16.97 -4.39
C THR A 373 0.39 -16.18 -5.70
N ARG A 374 -0.71 -16.31 -6.45
CA ARG A 374 -0.92 -15.62 -7.72
C ARG A 374 -2.03 -14.58 -7.61
N ALA A 375 -1.80 -13.39 -8.17
CA ALA A 375 -2.80 -12.33 -8.30
C ALA A 375 -3.02 -11.96 -9.77
N THR A 376 -4.22 -11.51 -10.12
CA THR A 376 -4.55 -11.09 -11.48
C THR A 376 -5.44 -9.86 -11.46
N THR A 377 -5.08 -8.85 -12.24
CA THR A 377 -5.81 -7.58 -12.35
C THR A 377 -7.23 -7.77 -12.83
N TYR A 378 -8.13 -6.85 -12.46
CA TYR A 378 -9.54 -6.94 -12.81
C TYR A 378 -9.79 -6.76 -14.33
N ASP A 379 -9.18 -5.76 -14.97
CA ASP A 379 -9.45 -5.38 -16.37
C ASP A 379 -8.19 -5.23 -17.25
N GLN A 380 -7.05 -5.75 -16.78
CA GLN A 380 -5.71 -5.57 -17.39
C GLN A 380 -5.15 -4.14 -17.31
N LEU A 381 -5.72 -3.29 -16.46
CA LEU A 381 -5.06 -2.07 -16.00
C LEU A 381 -4.35 -2.36 -14.68
N MET A 382 -4.18 -1.36 -13.81
CA MET A 382 -3.35 -1.50 -12.60
C MET A 382 -4.24 -1.80 -11.41
N ASP A 383 -3.94 -2.87 -10.67
CA ASP A 383 -4.60 -3.16 -9.39
C ASP A 383 -3.62 -2.94 -8.23
N ALA A 384 -4.14 -2.45 -7.11
CA ALA A 384 -3.37 -2.27 -5.88
C ALA A 384 -3.19 -3.60 -5.14
N TYR A 385 -2.20 -3.69 -4.26
CA TYR A 385 -2.07 -4.80 -3.33
C TYR A 385 -1.48 -4.37 -1.99
N VAL A 386 -1.79 -5.14 -0.95
CA VAL A 386 -1.04 -5.18 0.31
C VAL A 386 -0.59 -6.61 0.51
N ALA A 387 0.70 -6.85 0.69
CA ALA A 387 1.24 -8.18 0.96
C ALA A 387 2.09 -8.16 2.22
N THR A 388 2.19 -9.29 2.89
CA THR A 388 2.97 -9.45 4.11
C THR A 388 3.95 -10.59 4.02
N LEU A 389 5.09 -10.42 4.67
CA LEU A 389 6.16 -11.40 4.80
C LEU A 389 6.62 -11.44 6.26
N ASP A 390 7.34 -12.48 6.66
CA ASP A 390 8.17 -12.39 7.85
C ASP A 390 9.55 -11.78 7.54
N THR A 391 10.32 -11.43 8.57
CA THR A 391 11.67 -10.86 8.42
C THR A 391 12.69 -11.85 7.84
N ASP A 392 12.35 -13.14 7.75
CA ASP A 392 13.14 -14.17 7.05
C ASP A 392 12.78 -14.28 5.55
N GLY A 393 11.79 -13.51 5.06
CA GLY A 393 11.37 -13.45 3.67
C GLY A 393 10.26 -14.44 3.30
N ASN A 394 9.63 -15.11 4.28
CA ASN A 394 8.52 -16.02 3.99
C ASN A 394 7.22 -15.24 3.83
N TRP A 395 6.55 -15.39 2.69
CA TRP A 395 5.24 -14.80 2.41
C TRP A 395 4.17 -15.28 3.40
N GLN A 396 3.44 -14.33 3.99
CA GLN A 396 2.41 -14.57 5.00
C GLN A 396 0.99 -14.25 4.52
N GLY A 397 0.82 -13.30 3.60
CA GLY A 397 -0.52 -12.88 3.18
C GLY A 397 -0.51 -11.94 1.99
N LEU A 398 -1.68 -11.83 1.35
CA LEU A 398 -1.94 -10.94 0.23
C LEU A 398 -3.40 -10.51 0.25
N ILE A 399 -3.64 -9.21 0.15
CA ILE A 399 -4.93 -8.61 -0.16
C ILE A 399 -4.75 -7.77 -1.42
N GLN A 400 -5.65 -7.97 -2.38
CA GLN A 400 -5.67 -7.21 -3.64
C GLN A 400 -6.78 -6.17 -3.57
N GLY A 401 -6.48 -4.93 -3.97
CA GLY A 401 -7.49 -3.91 -4.26
C GLY A 401 -7.84 -3.97 -5.75
N ARG A 402 -9.00 -4.54 -6.06
CA ARG A 402 -9.43 -4.87 -7.42
C ARG A 402 -10.48 -3.87 -7.89
N GLY A 403 -10.32 -3.32 -9.07
CA GLY A 403 -11.26 -2.34 -9.60
C GLY A 403 -11.01 -2.03 -11.07
N PRO A 404 -11.92 -1.30 -11.73
CA PRO A 404 -11.69 -0.79 -13.07
C PRO A 404 -10.72 0.39 -13.02
N GLY A 405 -9.86 0.49 -14.02
CA GLY A 405 -8.95 1.63 -14.12
C GLY A 405 -7.65 1.42 -13.35
N TRP A 406 -7.12 2.51 -12.77
CA TRP A 406 -5.83 2.47 -12.09
C TRP A 406 -6.06 2.55 -10.58
N ASP A 407 -5.83 1.42 -9.91
CA ASP A 407 -5.79 1.31 -8.46
C ASP A 407 -4.34 1.18 -8.02
N LEU A 408 -3.89 2.14 -7.22
CA LEU A 408 -2.48 2.28 -6.87
C LEU A 408 -2.30 2.16 -5.36
N GLY A 409 -1.56 1.16 -4.89
CA GLY A 409 -1.02 1.14 -3.53
C GLY A 409 0.19 2.06 -3.43
N VAL A 410 0.19 2.97 -2.45
CA VAL A 410 1.19 4.03 -2.31
C VAL A 410 2.05 3.83 -1.07
N GLN A 411 1.46 3.88 0.14
CA GLN A 411 2.17 3.71 1.41
C GLN A 411 1.45 2.69 2.31
N VAL A 412 2.22 2.05 3.18
CA VAL A 412 1.71 1.16 4.23
C VAL A 412 2.43 1.49 5.54
N SER A 413 1.69 1.52 6.63
CA SER A 413 2.20 1.63 8.01
C SER A 413 1.80 0.38 8.78
N LEU A 414 2.67 -0.07 9.66
CA LEU A 414 2.53 -1.30 10.43
C LEU A 414 2.76 -1.04 11.92
N HIS A 415 1.66 -0.99 12.66
CA HIS A 415 1.67 -1.00 14.12
C HIS A 415 0.51 -1.85 14.64
N GLY A 416 0.80 -3.10 14.96
CA GLY A 416 -0.14 -4.21 15.14
C GLY A 416 -0.60 -4.80 13.81
N THR A 417 -1.44 -4.07 13.08
CA THR A 417 -2.01 -4.53 11.79
C THR A 417 -1.67 -3.55 10.68
N PRO A 418 -1.44 -4.01 9.43
CA PRO A 418 -1.11 -3.10 8.35
C PRO A 418 -2.27 -2.14 8.02
N ILE A 419 -1.95 -0.88 7.80
CA ILE A 419 -2.85 0.11 7.21
C ILE A 419 -2.21 0.62 5.93
N ALA A 420 -2.90 0.49 4.80
CA ALA A 420 -2.41 0.93 3.51
C ALA A 420 -3.26 2.06 2.94
N VAL A 421 -2.62 2.90 2.15
CA VAL A 421 -3.25 4.00 1.43
C VAL A 421 -2.87 3.98 -0.05
N GLY A 422 -3.69 4.67 -0.82
CA GLY A 422 -3.47 4.80 -2.24
C GLY A 422 -4.59 5.56 -2.94
N SER A 423 -4.73 5.33 -4.24
CA SER A 423 -5.77 5.97 -5.05
C SER A 423 -6.45 4.96 -5.97
N PHE A 424 -7.72 5.22 -6.29
CA PHE A 424 -8.53 4.36 -7.16
C PHE A 424 -9.45 5.19 -8.05
N GLY A 425 -9.95 4.59 -9.12
CA GLY A 425 -10.78 5.24 -10.14
C GLY A 425 -12.26 5.32 -9.75
N GLU A 426 -13.04 4.28 -10.05
CA GLU A 426 -14.49 4.26 -9.78
C GLU A 426 -14.81 3.53 -8.47
N TRP A 427 -14.31 2.31 -8.32
CA TRP A 427 -14.44 1.49 -7.14
C TRP A 427 -13.23 0.58 -6.99
N VAL A 428 -12.92 0.18 -5.76
CA VAL A 428 -11.86 -0.77 -5.42
C VAL A 428 -12.37 -1.75 -4.38
N ASP A 429 -12.19 -3.04 -4.64
CA ASP A 429 -12.65 -4.16 -3.82
C ASP A 429 -11.46 -4.90 -3.21
N PHE A 430 -11.41 -4.91 -1.88
CA PHE A 430 -10.42 -5.64 -1.06
C PHE A 430 -10.96 -6.98 -0.54
N GLY A 431 -11.97 -7.55 -1.21
CA GLY A 431 -12.58 -8.84 -0.91
C GLY A 431 -13.84 -8.72 -0.05
N SER A 432 -13.67 -8.42 1.24
CA SER A 432 -14.77 -8.18 2.19
C SER A 432 -15.26 -6.73 2.20
N LEU A 433 -14.50 -5.82 1.59
CA LEU A 433 -14.67 -4.38 1.65
C LEU A 433 -14.56 -3.78 0.25
N GLU A 434 -15.65 -3.20 -0.23
CA GLU A 434 -15.68 -2.41 -1.46
C GLU A 434 -15.78 -0.92 -1.11
N LEU A 435 -14.90 -0.11 -1.71
CA LEU A 435 -14.93 1.34 -1.67
C LEU A 435 -15.32 1.86 -3.05
N SER A 436 -16.12 2.93 -3.09
CA SER A 436 -16.54 3.57 -4.33
C SER A 436 -16.44 5.08 -4.21
N THR A 437 -16.19 5.77 -5.31
CA THR A 437 -16.12 7.24 -5.32
C THR A 437 -17.08 7.85 -6.33
N SER A 438 -17.47 9.10 -6.07
CA SER A 438 -18.14 9.97 -7.04
C SER A 438 -17.18 10.94 -7.73
N ALA A 439 -15.89 10.84 -7.44
CA ALA A 439 -14.84 11.67 -8.04
C ALA A 439 -14.85 11.55 -9.57
N LEU A 440 -14.50 12.65 -10.24
CA LEU A 440 -14.45 12.67 -11.71
C LEU A 440 -13.22 11.97 -12.29
N GLN A 441 -12.18 11.71 -11.47
CA GLN A 441 -10.95 11.05 -11.90
C GLN A 441 -10.47 9.98 -10.90
N PHE A 442 -9.85 10.40 -9.79
CA PHE A 442 -9.26 9.52 -8.79
C PHE A 442 -9.61 10.03 -7.39
N SER A 443 -9.79 9.10 -6.47
CA SER A 443 -10.02 9.36 -5.04
C SER A 443 -9.02 8.56 -4.22
N GLY A 444 -8.60 9.11 -3.09
CA GLY A 444 -7.76 8.40 -2.15
C GLY A 444 -8.54 7.33 -1.38
N PHE A 445 -7.89 6.22 -1.07
CA PHE A 445 -8.39 5.23 -0.12
C PHE A 445 -7.46 5.10 1.10
N VAL A 446 -8.07 4.75 2.22
CA VAL A 446 -7.39 4.17 3.38
C VAL A 446 -8.03 2.81 3.63
N VAL A 447 -7.22 1.76 3.80
CA VAL A 447 -7.69 0.42 4.15
C VAL A 447 -6.93 -0.09 5.37
N GLY A 448 -7.67 -0.40 6.43
CA GLY A 448 -7.15 -1.07 7.61
C GLY A 448 -7.34 -2.58 7.50
N LEU A 449 -6.27 -3.33 7.74
CA LEU A 449 -6.30 -4.79 7.77
C LEU A 449 -6.50 -5.31 9.19
N THR A 450 -7.02 -6.53 9.33
CA THR A 450 -7.22 -7.19 10.62
C THR A 450 -6.74 -8.64 10.56
N ASP A 451 -6.08 -9.11 11.61
CA ASP A 451 -5.59 -10.50 11.68
C ASP A 451 -6.76 -11.48 11.57
N GLN A 452 -6.60 -12.49 10.73
CA GLN A 452 -7.33 -13.75 10.84
C GLN A 452 -6.74 -14.52 12.01
N VAL A 453 -6.91 -14.06 13.26
CA VAL A 453 -6.59 -14.90 14.42
C VAL A 453 -7.58 -16.06 14.40
N SER A 454 -7.15 -17.16 13.77
CA SER A 454 -7.86 -18.42 13.82
C SER A 454 -8.15 -18.77 15.27
N SER A 455 -9.42 -18.98 15.57
CA SER A 455 -9.82 -19.80 16.70
C SER A 455 -9.45 -21.24 16.36
N ALA A 456 -8.17 -21.58 16.52
CA ALA A 456 -7.56 -22.85 16.13
C ALA A 456 -7.69 -23.19 14.63
N PRO A 457 -6.74 -23.92 14.04
CA PRO A 457 -6.96 -24.50 12.73
C PRO A 457 -7.97 -25.63 12.91
N ASP A 458 -9.23 -25.42 12.51
CA ASP A 458 -9.93 -26.57 11.96
C ASP A 458 -9.12 -26.99 10.75
N VAL A 459 -8.67 -28.24 10.77
CA VAL A 459 -7.98 -28.87 9.65
C VAL A 459 -8.96 -28.86 8.49
N ILE A 460 -8.90 -27.81 7.66
CA ILE A 460 -9.64 -27.75 6.40
C ILE A 460 -8.87 -28.62 5.42
N GLY A 461 -9.05 -29.93 5.53
CA GLY A 461 -8.92 -30.82 4.37
C GLY A 461 -9.89 -30.32 3.30
N GLU A 462 -9.51 -30.40 2.04
CA GLU A 462 -10.21 -29.93 0.84
C GLU A 462 -11.75 -30.15 0.87
N SER A 463 -12.48 -29.24 1.54
CA SER A 463 -13.91 -29.35 1.82
C SER A 463 -14.59 -27.97 1.71
N ALA A 464 -14.18 -27.15 0.74
CA ALA A 464 -14.89 -25.93 0.42
C ALA A 464 -16.10 -26.22 -0.50
N LEU A 465 -17.21 -25.51 -0.30
CA LEU A 465 -18.41 -25.63 -1.11
C LEU A 465 -18.15 -24.98 -2.48
N ASP A 466 -18.00 -25.81 -3.52
CA ASP A 466 -17.63 -25.36 -4.87
C ASP A 466 -18.87 -25.13 -5.74
N LEU A 467 -19.01 -23.92 -6.28
CA LEU A 467 -20.10 -23.58 -7.22
C LEU A 467 -19.68 -23.97 -8.63
N ILE A 468 -20.06 -25.18 -9.04
CA ILE A 468 -19.59 -25.82 -10.28
C ILE A 468 -20.07 -25.08 -11.53
N ASP A 469 -21.34 -24.66 -11.57
CA ASP A 469 -21.93 -24.06 -12.77
C ASP A 469 -23.21 -23.27 -12.46
N VAL A 470 -23.23 -22.00 -12.87
CA VAL A 470 -24.43 -21.16 -12.90
C VAL A 470 -24.89 -21.13 -14.35
N ALA A 471 -25.78 -22.06 -14.71
CA ALA A 471 -26.50 -21.95 -15.97
C ALA A 471 -27.48 -20.77 -15.87
N SER A 472 -26.99 -19.56 -16.10
CA SER A 472 -27.82 -18.38 -16.28
C SER A 472 -28.70 -18.63 -17.50
N ALA A 473 -29.99 -18.88 -17.29
CA ALA A 473 -30.95 -19.03 -18.37
C ALA A 473 -31.15 -17.66 -19.02
N GLN A 474 -30.38 -17.39 -20.08
CA GLN A 474 -30.63 -16.27 -20.98
C GLN A 474 -31.14 -16.81 -22.32
N PRO A 475 -32.37 -16.45 -22.78
CA PRO A 475 -33.37 -15.60 -22.13
C PRO A 475 -34.44 -16.41 -21.33
N ASN A 476 -34.57 -16.12 -20.03
CA ASN A 476 -35.77 -16.41 -19.23
C ASN A 476 -36.83 -15.34 -19.57
N PRO A 477 -38.02 -15.67 -20.12
CA PRO A 477 -38.82 -16.87 -19.86
C PRO A 477 -39.10 -17.73 -21.08
N THR A 478 -38.13 -18.56 -21.48
CA THR A 478 -38.39 -19.73 -22.34
C THR A 478 -38.09 -21.07 -21.67
N ARG A 479 -37.51 -21.05 -20.46
CA ARG A 479 -37.47 -22.18 -19.52
C ARG A 479 -38.30 -21.83 -18.28
N ALA A 480 -39.07 -22.80 -17.79
CA ALA A 480 -40.00 -22.60 -16.67
C ALA A 480 -39.30 -22.29 -15.33
N GLU A 481 -37.99 -22.55 -15.22
CA GLU A 481 -37.22 -22.47 -13.98
C GLU A 481 -35.76 -22.05 -14.26
N THR A 482 -35.17 -21.32 -13.32
CA THR A 482 -33.71 -21.12 -13.19
C THR A 482 -33.14 -22.18 -12.27
N SER A 483 -32.03 -22.82 -12.64
CA SER A 483 -31.36 -23.83 -11.81
C SER A 483 -29.95 -23.41 -11.42
N VAL A 484 -29.58 -23.59 -10.16
CA VAL A 484 -28.21 -23.42 -9.65
C VAL A 484 -27.69 -24.78 -9.23
N SER A 485 -26.53 -25.19 -9.78
CA SER A 485 -25.87 -26.43 -9.43
C SER A 485 -24.67 -26.13 -8.52
N PHE A 486 -24.50 -26.92 -7.47
CA PHE A 486 -23.44 -26.73 -6.48
C PHE A 486 -22.85 -28.08 -6.08
N ARG A 487 -21.59 -28.08 -5.66
CA ARG A 487 -20.89 -29.22 -5.05
C ARG A 487 -20.86 -29.02 -3.54
N LEU A 488 -21.21 -30.06 -2.80
CA LEU A 488 -21.12 -30.10 -1.35
C LEU A 488 -19.76 -30.68 -0.95
N PRO A 489 -19.19 -30.22 0.17
CA PRO A 489 -17.96 -30.80 0.69
C PRO A 489 -18.12 -32.32 0.91
N THR A 490 -17.11 -33.10 0.55
CA THR A 490 -17.09 -34.53 0.91
C THR A 490 -16.35 -34.68 2.23
N ALA A 491 -16.98 -35.32 3.22
CA ALA A 491 -16.27 -35.69 4.43
C ALA A 491 -15.18 -36.72 4.08
N ASP A 492 -13.95 -36.51 4.56
CA ASP A 492 -12.84 -37.44 4.42
C ASP A 492 -13.28 -38.85 4.87
N GLY A 493 -13.42 -39.76 3.92
CA GLY A 493 -13.91 -41.13 4.16
C GLY A 493 -15.20 -41.54 3.44
N GLY A 494 -15.44 -41.05 2.21
CA GLY A 494 -16.32 -41.73 1.25
C GLY A 494 -17.80 -41.86 1.63
N GLY A 495 -18.30 -41.07 2.59
CA GLY A 495 -19.70 -40.97 2.95
C GLY A 495 -20.26 -39.61 2.55
N SER A 496 -21.44 -39.59 1.92
CA SER A 496 -22.16 -38.34 1.63
C SER A 496 -22.46 -37.58 2.93
N SER A 497 -22.04 -36.32 3.04
CA SER A 497 -22.42 -35.47 4.16
C SER A 497 -23.93 -35.22 4.09
N ASP A 498 -24.66 -35.66 5.11
CA ASP A 498 -26.09 -35.37 5.33
C ASP A 498 -26.27 -33.90 5.84
N ALA A 499 -25.40 -32.99 5.40
CA ALA A 499 -25.37 -31.60 5.81
C ALA A 499 -26.64 -30.91 5.29
N ALA A 500 -27.37 -30.23 6.19
CA ALA A 500 -28.57 -29.50 5.83
C ALA A 500 -28.22 -28.32 4.92
N VAL A 501 -28.41 -28.48 3.61
CA VAL A 501 -28.24 -27.41 2.63
C VAL A 501 -29.49 -26.57 2.57
N GLN A 502 -29.35 -25.27 2.83
CA GLN A 502 -30.42 -24.31 2.65
C GLN A 502 -30.13 -23.44 1.43
N VAL A 503 -31.13 -23.27 0.56
CA VAL A 503 -31.02 -22.34 -0.56
C VAL A 503 -32.10 -21.28 -0.43
N THR A 504 -31.70 -20.01 -0.40
CA THR A 504 -32.60 -18.86 -0.24
C THR A 504 -32.48 -17.88 -1.40
N VAL A 505 -33.60 -17.27 -1.77
CA VAL A 505 -33.67 -16.23 -2.79
C VAL A 505 -33.84 -14.89 -2.11
N HIS A 506 -33.01 -13.91 -2.46
CA HIS A 506 -33.04 -12.55 -1.94
C HIS A 506 -33.26 -11.52 -3.06
N ASP A 507 -33.90 -10.41 -2.74
CA ASP A 507 -33.84 -9.21 -3.58
C ASP A 507 -32.54 -8.42 -3.35
N VAL A 508 -32.32 -7.36 -4.14
CA VAL A 508 -31.14 -6.47 -4.02
C VAL A 508 -31.03 -5.75 -2.67
N THR A 509 -32.09 -5.75 -1.85
CA THR A 509 -32.07 -5.18 -0.50
C THR A 509 -31.72 -6.21 0.58
N GLY A 510 -31.42 -7.46 0.18
CA GLY A 510 -31.10 -8.56 1.08
C GLY A 510 -32.32 -9.28 1.67
N ARG A 511 -33.55 -8.84 1.35
CA ARG A 511 -34.78 -9.44 1.89
C ARG A 511 -35.02 -10.81 1.28
N THR A 512 -35.26 -11.82 2.12
CA THR A 512 -35.59 -13.18 1.68
C THR A 512 -36.99 -13.25 1.06
N LEU A 513 -37.03 -13.61 -0.22
CA LEU A 513 -38.25 -13.78 -1.01
C LEU A 513 -38.78 -15.21 -0.95
N ARG A 514 -37.88 -16.21 -0.92
CA ARG A 514 -38.24 -17.63 -0.92
C ARG A 514 -37.11 -18.50 -0.36
N VAL A 515 -37.46 -19.64 0.23
CA VAL A 515 -36.54 -20.73 0.55
C VAL A 515 -36.84 -21.88 -0.41
N LEU A 516 -35.81 -22.45 -1.02
CA LEU A 516 -35.89 -23.54 -1.99
C LEU A 516 -35.43 -24.84 -1.33
N SER A 517 -36.03 -25.95 -1.77
CA SER A 517 -35.60 -27.30 -1.41
C SER A 517 -34.73 -27.84 -2.53
N PRO A 518 -33.38 -27.90 -2.37
CA PRO A 518 -32.52 -28.47 -3.40
C PRO A 518 -32.69 -29.99 -3.51
N GLU A 519 -32.48 -30.53 -4.71
CA GLU A 519 -32.29 -31.97 -4.93
C GLU A 519 -30.80 -32.27 -4.77
N THR A 520 -30.41 -33.13 -3.82
CA THR A 520 -29.01 -33.51 -3.59
C THR A 520 -28.77 -34.97 -3.98
N THR A 521 -27.64 -35.23 -4.65
CA THR A 521 -27.16 -36.58 -4.99
C THR A 521 -25.66 -36.67 -4.72
N GLY A 522 -25.27 -37.42 -3.69
CA GLY A 522 -23.87 -37.54 -3.28
C GLY A 522 -23.27 -36.20 -2.83
N ASP A 523 -22.20 -35.78 -3.48
CA ASP A 523 -21.47 -34.52 -3.27
C ASP A 523 -22.00 -33.36 -4.12
N SER A 524 -23.20 -33.47 -4.71
CA SER A 524 -23.74 -32.45 -5.61
C SER A 524 -25.20 -32.16 -5.30
N GLY A 525 -25.64 -30.93 -5.60
CA GLY A 525 -27.03 -30.54 -5.50
C GLY A 525 -27.45 -29.53 -6.54
N VAL A 526 -28.76 -29.49 -6.81
CA VAL A 526 -29.38 -28.55 -7.74
C VAL A 526 -30.58 -27.91 -7.07
N ALA A 527 -30.60 -26.58 -7.02
CA ALA A 527 -31.78 -25.81 -6.60
C ALA A 527 -32.46 -25.18 -7.82
N ARG A 528 -33.80 -25.22 -7.84
CA ARG A 528 -34.62 -24.68 -8.93
C ARG A 528 -35.53 -23.58 -8.42
N TRP A 529 -35.58 -22.46 -9.15
CA TRP A 529 -36.46 -21.33 -8.85
C TRP A 529 -37.31 -20.95 -10.06
N ASP A 530 -38.61 -20.87 -9.85
CA ASP A 530 -39.65 -20.55 -10.85
C ASP A 530 -39.90 -19.03 -11.01
N GLY A 531 -39.09 -18.18 -10.37
CA GLY A 531 -39.28 -16.73 -10.39
C GLY A 531 -40.48 -16.23 -9.56
N ARG A 532 -40.96 -17.00 -8.57
CA ARG A 532 -42.05 -16.61 -7.66
C ARG A 532 -41.57 -16.48 -6.22
N ASP A 533 -42.19 -15.57 -5.47
CA ASP A 533 -41.95 -15.37 -4.03
C ASP A 533 -42.67 -16.43 -3.17
N ARG A 534 -42.53 -16.33 -1.85
CA ARG A 534 -43.18 -17.22 -0.86
C ARG A 534 -44.71 -17.27 -0.91
N THR A 535 -45.37 -16.30 -1.57
CA THR A 535 -46.83 -16.25 -1.73
C THR A 535 -47.28 -16.88 -3.04
N GLY A 536 -46.35 -17.32 -3.89
CA GLY A 536 -46.61 -17.82 -5.23
C GLY A 536 -46.80 -16.70 -6.27
N LEU A 537 -46.63 -15.44 -5.88
CA LEU A 537 -46.66 -14.31 -6.80
C LEU A 537 -45.34 -14.18 -7.54
N ALA A 538 -45.45 -13.78 -8.80
CA ALA A 538 -44.35 -13.76 -9.72
C ALA A 538 -43.54 -12.47 -9.52
N VAL A 539 -42.24 -12.55 -9.19
CA VAL A 539 -41.39 -11.37 -8.88
C VAL A 539 -41.13 -10.48 -10.11
N PRO A 540 -40.95 -9.15 -9.99
CA PRO A 540 -40.72 -8.27 -11.15
C PRO A 540 -39.39 -8.56 -11.87
N SER A 541 -39.23 -8.04 -13.10
CA SER A 541 -37.95 -8.07 -13.81
C SER A 541 -36.88 -7.34 -12.99
N GLY A 542 -35.70 -7.93 -12.85
CA GLY A 542 -34.63 -7.40 -12.00
C GLY A 542 -33.56 -8.45 -11.65
N VAL A 543 -32.58 -8.04 -10.84
CA VAL A 543 -31.53 -8.91 -10.32
C VAL A 543 -31.95 -9.42 -8.94
N TYR A 544 -31.72 -10.71 -8.70
CA TYR A 544 -31.98 -11.42 -7.45
C TYR A 544 -30.76 -12.25 -7.09
N PHE A 545 -30.61 -12.61 -5.82
CA PHE A 545 -29.48 -13.43 -5.37
C PHE A 545 -29.97 -14.77 -4.85
N LEU A 546 -29.42 -15.86 -5.38
CA LEU A 546 -29.58 -17.19 -4.78
C LEU A 546 -28.40 -17.44 -3.86
N ARG A 547 -28.67 -17.61 -2.57
CA ARG A 547 -27.70 -17.96 -1.55
C ARG A 547 -27.82 -19.44 -1.21
N VAL A 548 -26.75 -20.19 -1.37
CA VAL A 548 -26.62 -21.59 -0.95
C VAL A 548 -25.80 -21.61 0.33
N SER A 549 -26.31 -22.20 1.40
CA SER A 549 -25.64 -22.25 2.70
C SER A 549 -25.69 -23.63 3.32
N THR A 550 -24.62 -24.00 4.00
CA THR A 550 -24.49 -25.11 4.94
C THR A 550 -24.20 -24.53 6.34
N PRO A 551 -24.13 -25.36 7.41
CA PRO A 551 -23.71 -24.87 8.72
C PRO A 551 -22.31 -24.23 8.75
N GLU A 552 -21.46 -24.56 7.78
CA GLU A 552 -20.02 -24.23 7.78
C GLU A 552 -19.63 -23.23 6.67
N ASP A 553 -20.40 -23.09 5.59
CA ASP A 553 -20.08 -22.19 4.47
C ASP A 553 -21.36 -21.67 3.76
N ALA A 554 -21.31 -20.49 3.15
CA ALA A 554 -22.38 -19.95 2.32
C ALA A 554 -21.87 -19.16 1.12
N ARG A 555 -22.47 -19.37 -0.06
CA ARG A 555 -22.15 -18.68 -1.31
C ARG A 555 -23.40 -18.06 -1.93
N SER A 556 -23.26 -16.92 -2.60
CA SER A 556 -24.35 -16.22 -3.28
C SER A 556 -24.07 -16.04 -4.76
N VAL A 557 -25.10 -16.15 -5.59
CA VAL A 557 -25.02 -16.00 -7.05
C VAL A 557 -26.11 -15.07 -7.54
N PRO A 558 -25.79 -14.06 -8.39
CA PRO A 558 -26.80 -13.22 -9.00
C PRO A 558 -27.56 -13.96 -10.11
N VAL A 559 -28.87 -13.74 -10.17
CA VAL A 559 -29.80 -14.26 -11.18
C VAL A 559 -30.66 -13.11 -11.69
N THR A 560 -30.69 -12.92 -13.00
CA THR A 560 -31.55 -11.92 -13.65
C THR A 560 -32.87 -12.55 -14.07
N ILE A 561 -33.98 -11.93 -13.68
CA ILE A 561 -35.32 -12.22 -14.20
C ILE A 561 -35.68 -11.16 -15.22
N GLN A 562 -36.04 -11.58 -16.44
CA GLN A 562 -36.66 -10.73 -17.46
C GLN A 562 -38.06 -11.27 -17.76
N ARG A 563 -39.05 -10.38 -17.86
CA ARG A 563 -40.44 -10.71 -18.18
C ARG A 563 -41.01 -9.79 -19.23
#